data_AF-A0A9D7PTG5-F1
#
_entry.id   AF-A0A9D7PTG5-F1
#
_cell.length_a   1.000
_cell.length_b   1.000
_cell.length_c   1.000
_cell.angle_alpha   90.00
_cell.angle_beta   90.00
_cell.angle_gamma   90.00
#
_symmetry.space_group_name_H-M   'P 1'
#
loop_
_entity.id
_entity.type
_entity.pdbx_description
1 polymer ?
#
loop_
_entity_poly.entity_id
_entity_poly.type
_entity_poly.pdbx_seq_one_letter_code
_entity_poly.pdbx_strand_id
1 'polypeptide(L)'
;MKAKEGLALLNGTQFSLSYASFICSSAYKIFHVYNEIAALSMEAFACSVSPFDPLIHQIRPHEGQVLTAKRIYNLLYGSSLRNLHL
;
A
#
# COMPACT_ATOMS: atom_id res chain seq x y z
N MET A 1 -0.60 46.93 -6.11
CA MET A 1 0.12 45.81 -6.77
C MET A 1 1.07 46.40 -7.79
N LYS A 2 2.37 46.07 -7.71
CA LYS A 2 3.33 46.43 -8.75
C LYS A 2 3.13 45.53 -9.96
N ALA A 3 3.53 46.01 -11.14
CA ALA A 3 3.50 45.21 -12.36
C ALA A 3 4.24 43.86 -12.16
N LYS A 4 3.65 42.76 -12.66
CA LYS A 4 4.08 41.34 -12.58
C LYS A 4 3.83 40.56 -11.27
N GLU A 5 3.48 41.20 -10.16
CA GLU A 5 3.20 40.47 -8.89
C GLU A 5 1.98 39.54 -9.01
N GLY A 6 0.90 40.00 -9.65
CA GLY A 6 -0.30 39.18 -9.85
C GLY A 6 -0.07 37.97 -10.77
N LEU A 7 0.80 38.11 -11.77
CA LEU A 7 1.16 37.02 -12.68
C LEU A 7 2.00 35.96 -11.96
N ALA A 8 2.94 36.38 -11.10
CA ALA A 8 3.73 35.48 -10.29
C ALA A 8 2.89 34.67 -9.28
N LEU A 9 1.83 35.28 -8.73
CA LEU A 9 0.90 34.58 -7.83
C LEU A 9 0.05 33.53 -8.53
N LEU A 10 -0.27 33.69 -9.82
CA LEU A 10 -1.20 32.81 -10.54
C LEU A 10 -0.50 31.76 -11.42
N ASN A 11 0.68 32.04 -11.97
CA ASN A 11 1.38 31.15 -12.89
C ASN A 11 2.15 30.00 -12.20
N GLY A 12 1.65 29.52 -11.07
CA GLY A 12 2.19 28.35 -10.38
C GLY A 12 1.27 27.14 -10.49
N THR A 13 1.82 25.94 -10.32
CA THR A 13 1.05 24.68 -10.24
C THR A 13 0.56 24.36 -8.82
N GLN A 14 0.56 25.35 -7.94
CA GLN A 14 0.32 25.24 -6.49
C GLN A 14 -0.97 24.48 -6.16
N PHE A 15 -2.07 24.72 -6.87
CA PHE A 15 -3.32 23.98 -6.67
C PHE A 15 -3.18 22.50 -7.03
N SER A 16 -2.67 22.18 -8.22
CA SER A 16 -2.46 20.80 -8.65
C SER A 16 -1.47 20.06 -7.75
N LEU A 17 -0.39 20.75 -7.32
CA LEU A 17 0.61 20.18 -6.42
C LEU A 17 0.03 19.90 -5.02
N SER A 18 -0.76 20.83 -4.48
CA SER A 18 -1.45 20.66 -3.20
C SER A 18 -2.38 19.45 -3.24
N TYR A 19 -3.19 19.35 -4.30
CA TYR A 19 -4.11 18.24 -4.46
C TYR A 19 -3.40 16.90 -4.70
N ALA A 20 -2.34 16.88 -5.51
CA ALA A 20 -1.52 15.69 -5.71
C ALA A 20 -0.87 15.21 -4.41
N SER A 21 -0.35 16.13 -3.60
CA SER A 21 0.25 15.81 -2.29
C SER A 21 -0.77 15.21 -1.34
N PHE A 22 -1.99 15.75 -1.30
CA PHE A 22 -3.10 15.20 -0.54
C PHE A 22 -3.48 13.79 -1.01
N ILE A 23 -3.56 13.57 -2.32
CA ILE A 23 -3.85 12.25 -2.91
C ILE A 23 -2.75 11.24 -2.53
N CYS A 24 -1.48 11.58 -2.70
CA CYS A 24 -0.37 10.69 -2.36
C CYS A 24 -0.43 10.27 -0.88
N SER A 25 -0.63 11.22 0.04
CA SER A 25 -0.76 10.94 1.47
C SER A 25 -1.95 10.02 1.77
N SER A 26 -3.09 10.25 1.12
CA SER A 26 -4.29 9.43 1.28
C SER A 26 -4.09 8.02 0.71
N ALA A 27 -3.44 7.90 -0.45
CA ALA A 27 -3.13 6.63 -1.08
C ALA A 27 -2.22 5.75 -0.21
N TYR A 28 -1.21 6.34 0.45
CA TYR A 28 -0.37 5.60 1.40
C TYR A 28 -1.18 5.01 2.56
N LYS A 29 -2.11 5.78 3.14
CA LYS A 29 -2.98 5.29 4.21
C LYS A 29 -3.88 4.14 3.73
N ILE A 30 -4.49 4.31 2.56
CA ILE A 30 -5.35 3.28 1.94
C ILE A 30 -4.55 2.01 1.64
N PHE A 31 -3.32 2.14 1.14
CA PHE A 31 -2.45 1.00 0.85
C PHE A 31 -2.18 0.14 2.10
N HIS A 32 -1.96 0.74 3.27
CA HIS A 32 -1.79 -0.03 4.50
C HIS A 32 -3.05 -0.80 4.90
N VAL A 33 -4.21 -0.14 4.86
CA VAL A 33 -5.50 -0.78 5.16
C VAL A 33 -5.83 -1.89 4.15
N TYR A 34 -5.49 -1.70 2.88
CA TYR A 34 -5.71 -2.70 1.84
C TYR A 34 -4.98 -4.02 2.13
N ASN A 35 -3.75 -3.96 2.64
CA ASN A 35 -3.01 -5.17 3.03
C ASN A 35 -3.69 -5.92 4.19
N GLU A 36 -4.32 -5.20 5.12
CA GLU A 36 -5.07 -5.79 6.23
C GLU A 36 -6.37 -6.44 5.76
N ILE A 37 -7.10 -5.77 4.86
CA ILE A 37 -8.30 -6.33 4.23
C ILE A 37 -7.94 -7.58 3.41
N ALA A 38 -6.82 -7.56 2.68
CA ALA A 38 -6.35 -8.71 1.91
C ALA A 38 -6.04 -9.90 2.82
N ALA A 39 -5.30 -9.68 3.92
CA ALA A 39 -5.01 -10.72 4.90
C ALA A 39 -6.30 -11.28 5.53
N LEU A 40 -7.21 -10.41 5.99
CA LEU A 40 -8.49 -10.83 6.56
C LEU A 40 -9.32 -11.65 5.57
N SER A 41 -9.35 -11.24 4.30
CA SER A 41 -10.06 -11.97 3.24
C SER A 41 -9.43 -13.35 3.03
N MET A 42 -8.10 -13.43 2.96
CA MET A 42 -7.41 -14.71 2.83
C MET A 42 -7.71 -15.67 3.98
N GLU A 43 -7.74 -15.16 5.21
CA GLU A 43 -8.09 -15.96 6.38
C GLU A 43 -9.54 -16.44 6.33
N ALA A 44 -10.49 -15.55 6.00
CA ALA A 44 -11.91 -15.88 5.88
C ALA A 44 -12.20 -16.93 4.79
N PHE A 45 -11.40 -16.96 3.72
CA PHE A 45 -11.52 -17.92 2.62
C PHE A 45 -10.53 -19.09 2.68
N ALA A 46 -9.85 -19.30 3.82
CA ALA A 46 -8.87 -20.38 4.01
C ALA A 46 -7.82 -20.48 2.88
N CYS A 47 -7.35 -19.34 2.38
CA CYS A 47 -6.38 -19.29 1.29
C CYS A 47 -4.98 -19.74 1.73
N SER A 48 -4.22 -20.33 0.80
CA SER A 48 -2.81 -20.66 1.04
C SER A 48 -1.97 -19.38 1.21
N VAL A 49 -1.10 -19.39 2.22
CA VAL A 49 -0.11 -18.33 2.47
C VAL A 49 1.19 -18.58 1.69
N SER A 50 1.36 -19.75 1.07
CA SER A 50 2.58 -20.10 0.31
C SER A 50 3.00 -19.08 -0.76
N PRO A 51 2.09 -18.36 -1.47
CA PRO A 51 2.50 -17.35 -2.43
C PRO A 51 3.23 -16.14 -1.83
N PHE A 52 3.11 -15.95 -0.51
CA PHE A 52 3.73 -14.85 0.24
C PHE A 52 5.05 -15.25 0.91
N ASP A 53 5.54 -16.46 0.65
CA ASP A 53 6.82 -16.94 1.18
C ASP A 53 7.97 -16.01 0.73
N PRO A 54 8.80 -15.51 1.67
CA PRO A 54 9.92 -14.62 1.34
C PRO A 54 10.84 -15.13 0.23
N LEU A 55 11.04 -16.45 0.10
CA LEU A 55 11.90 -17.03 -0.94
C LEU A 55 11.37 -16.76 -2.36
N ILE A 56 10.04 -16.76 -2.56
CA ILE A 56 9.43 -16.46 -3.86
C ILE A 56 9.73 -15.01 -4.26
N HIS A 57 9.66 -14.09 -3.31
CA HIS A 57 9.88 -12.66 -3.55
C HIS A 57 11.36 -12.31 -3.72
N GLN A 58 12.29 -13.16 -3.27
CA GLN A 58 13.73 -13.00 -3.53
C GLN A 58 14.09 -13.33 -4.98
N ILE A 59 13.36 -14.22 -5.65
CA ILE A 59 13.59 -14.56 -7.07
C ILE A 59 13.32 -13.36 -7.98
N ARG A 60 12.31 -12.53 -7.63
CA ARG A 60 11.95 -11.31 -8.35
C ARG A 60 11.73 -10.14 -7.38
N PRO A 61 12.81 -9.49 -6.90
CA PRO A 61 12.76 -8.59 -5.74
C PRO A 61 12.34 -7.17 -6.12
N HIS A 62 11.15 -7.01 -6.69
CA HIS A 62 10.55 -5.69 -6.84
C HIS A 62 10.18 -5.14 -5.46
N GLU A 63 10.65 -3.95 -5.13
CA GLU A 63 10.53 -3.38 -3.78
C GLU A 63 9.08 -3.42 -3.25
N GLY A 64 8.12 -2.92 -4.04
CA GLY A 64 6.70 -2.92 -3.67
C GLY A 64 6.12 -4.34 -3.48
N GLN A 65 6.56 -5.30 -4.29
CA GLN A 65 6.14 -6.71 -4.18
C GLN A 65 6.66 -7.33 -2.87
N VAL A 66 7.95 -7.13 -2.56
CA VAL A 66 8.58 -7.64 -1.33
C VAL A 66 7.92 -7.04 -0.10
N LEU A 67 7.69 -5.72 -0.10
CA LEU A 67 7.05 -5.00 1.02
C LEU A 67 5.62 -5.49 1.26
N THR A 68 4.82 -5.59 0.20
CA THR A 68 3.43 -6.06 0.25
C THR A 68 3.36 -7.48 0.78
N ALA A 69 4.18 -8.37 0.21
CA ALA A 69 4.16 -9.76 0.59
C ALA A 69 4.60 -9.98 2.04
N LYS A 70 5.67 -9.30 2.47
CA LYS A 70 6.12 -9.33 3.86
C LYS A 70 5.04 -8.85 4.82
N ARG A 71 4.31 -7.78 4.48
CA ARG A 71 3.22 -7.26 5.33
C ARG A 71 2.10 -8.29 5.48
N ILE A 72 1.61 -8.85 4.37
CA ILE A 72 0.53 -9.86 4.38
C ILE A 72 0.98 -11.13 5.11
N TYR A 73 2.18 -11.63 4.83
CA TYR A 73 2.74 -12.81 5.50
C TYR A 73 2.80 -12.62 7.01
N ASN A 74 3.25 -11.46 7.48
CA ASN A 74 3.33 -11.14 8.91
C ASN A 74 1.95 -10.99 9.56
N LEU A 75 0.97 -10.43 8.86
CA LEU A 75 -0.41 -10.31 9.38
C LEU A 75 -1.07 -11.67 9.59
N LEU A 76 -0.73 -12.65 8.75
CA LEU A 76 -1.26 -14.02 8.82
C LEU A 76 -0.42 -14.95 9.70
N TYR A 77 0.72 -14.48 10.22
CA TYR A 77 1.61 -15.29 11.05
C TYR A 77 0.95 -15.59 12.41
N GLY A 78 0.87 -16.87 12.77
CA GLY A 78 0.30 -17.30 14.05
C GLY A 78 -1.23 -17.38 14.10
N SER A 79 -1.93 -17.14 12.98
CA SER A 79 -3.38 -17.37 12.89
C SER A 79 -3.73 -18.83 13.19
N SER A 80 -4.68 -19.05 14.11
CA SER A 80 -5.24 -20.36 14.43
C SER A 80 -6.15 -20.89 13.31
N LEU A 81 -6.85 -20.00 12.61
CA LEU A 81 -7.73 -20.34 11.48
C LEU A 81 -6.93 -20.87 10.29
N ARG A 82 -5.73 -20.34 10.05
CA ARG A 82 -4.81 -20.88 9.03
C ARG A 82 -4.46 -22.36 9.26
N ASN A 83 -4.30 -22.76 10.52
CA ASN A 83 -3.89 -24.12 10.88
C ASN A 83 -5.05 -25.12 10.94
N LEU A 84 -6.28 -24.61 10.82
CA LEU A 84 -7.49 -25.41 10.73
C LEU A 84 -7.55 -26.04 9.34
N HIS A 85 -6.92 -27.21 9.18
CA HIS A 85 -7.19 -28.08 8.05
C HIS A 85 -8.62 -28.61 8.22
N LEU A 86 -9.56 -28.07 7.45
CA LEU A 86 -10.83 -28.74 7.16
C LEU A 86 -10.58 -29.86 6.16
#